data_AF-A0A2A4SVX1-F1
#
_entry.id   AF-A0A2A4SVX1-F1
#
_cell.length_a   1.000
_cell.length_b   1.000
_cell.length_c   1.000
_cell.angle_alpha   90.00
_cell.angle_beta   90.00
_cell.angle_gamma   90.00
#
_symmetry.space_group_name_H-M   'P 1'
#
loop_
_entity.id
_entity.type
_entity.pdbx_description
1 polymer ?
#
loop_
_entity_poly.entity_id
_entity_poly.type
_entity_poly.pdbx_seq_one_letter_code
_entity_poly.pdbx_strand_id
1 'polypeptide(L)'
;MSDSLFCINPTNEYHLLRHFNVVDSNYTDTLIGQSFFYYDYEQQNFLSSVISKDDILFAQQTLGTKFFNNIEGIENPQKLLEIIQKQFLEKLQRKEIAWENIGENQVVTFTFAYRYSVGKQNVRGLKSLSQKEKKNVQQVFRSHCLGEKNILIKMLPGQNTPETDIIYVEINRTKNLSFYFITAFPFSDTGEDGDEIVFF
;
A
#
# COMPACT_ATOMS: atom_id res chain seq x y z
N MET A 1 20.80 17.23 -1.26
CA MET A 1 19.94 17.04 -0.07
C MET A 1 20.12 15.60 0.35
N SER A 2 20.51 15.34 1.60
CA SER A 2 20.78 13.97 2.08
C SER A 2 19.50 13.15 2.14
N ASP A 3 19.59 11.86 1.80
CA ASP A 3 18.50 10.87 1.92
C ASP A 3 18.07 10.59 3.38
N SER A 4 18.45 11.46 4.32
CA SER A 4 18.11 11.46 5.74
C SER A 4 16.65 11.86 6.04
N LEU A 5 15.74 11.75 5.06
CA LEU A 5 14.35 12.24 5.10
C LEU A 5 13.31 11.11 5.16
N PHE A 6 13.73 9.85 5.19
CA PHE A 6 12.80 8.74 5.44
C PHE A 6 12.40 8.76 6.92
N CYS A 7 11.34 9.49 7.26
CA CYS A 7 10.77 9.55 8.59
C CYS A 7 9.49 8.72 8.64
N ILE A 8 9.49 7.67 9.45
CA ILE A 8 8.28 6.93 9.82
C ILE A 8 7.39 7.90 10.59
N ASN A 9 6.14 8.04 10.15
CA ASN A 9 5.20 8.98 10.71
C ASN A 9 3.78 8.40 10.67
N PRO A 10 2.85 8.96 11.46
CA PRO A 10 1.49 8.42 11.58
C PRO A 10 0.73 8.34 10.26
N THR A 11 1.03 9.20 9.28
CA THR A 11 0.39 9.14 7.95
C THR A 11 0.74 7.85 7.24
N ASN A 12 2.03 7.47 7.23
CA ASN A 12 2.49 6.23 6.61
C ASN A 12 1.99 5.00 7.36
N GLU A 13 2.01 5.03 8.69
CA GLU A 13 1.49 3.94 9.51
C GLU A 13 -0.02 3.72 9.28
N TYR A 14 -0.80 4.81 9.28
CA TYR A 14 -2.23 4.76 9.01
C TYR A 14 -2.55 4.31 7.58
N HIS A 15 -1.82 4.80 6.58
CA HIS A 15 -2.01 4.36 5.21
C HIS A 15 -1.71 2.87 5.05
N LEU A 16 -0.62 2.38 5.65
CA LEU A 16 -0.27 0.95 5.60
C LEU A 16 -1.20 0.08 6.43
N LEU A 17 -1.81 0.58 7.50
CA LEU A 17 -2.82 -0.15 8.28
C LEU A 17 -3.93 -0.72 7.38
N ARG A 18 -4.30 0.02 6.32
CA ARG A 18 -5.30 -0.39 5.32
C ARG A 18 -4.90 -1.64 4.54
N HIS A 19 -3.63 -2.02 4.56
CA HIS A 19 -3.08 -3.20 3.90
C HIS A 19 -2.85 -4.36 4.85
N PHE A 20 -3.24 -4.27 6.13
CA PHE A 20 -3.21 -5.40 7.05
C PHE A 20 -4.59 -6.03 7.21
N ASN A 21 -4.63 -7.36 7.33
CA ASN A 21 -5.88 -8.09 7.63
C ASN A 21 -6.36 -7.79 9.05
N VAL A 22 -5.49 -8.00 10.04
CA VAL A 22 -5.72 -7.69 11.46
C VAL A 22 -4.42 -7.18 12.06
N VAL A 23 -4.52 -6.13 12.88
CA VAL A 23 -3.42 -5.59 13.68
C VAL A 23 -3.88 -5.53 15.13
N ASP A 24 -2.95 -5.75 16.07
CA ASP A 24 -3.22 -5.69 17.50
C ASP A 24 -3.88 -4.35 17.90
N SER A 25 -4.93 -4.43 18.73
CA SER A 25 -5.72 -3.27 19.10
C SER A 25 -4.91 -2.24 19.90
N ASN A 26 -3.96 -2.69 20.74
CA ASN A 26 -3.12 -1.78 21.51
C ASN A 26 -2.24 -0.94 20.59
N TYR A 27 -1.76 -1.51 19.47
CA TYR A 27 -1.05 -0.74 18.45
C TYR A 27 -1.99 0.21 17.72
N THR A 28 -3.16 -0.24 17.26
CA THR A 28 -4.06 0.66 16.53
C THR A 28 -4.55 1.83 17.41
N ASP A 29 -4.66 1.61 18.72
CA ASP A 29 -5.00 2.65 19.69
C ASP A 29 -3.93 3.75 19.79
N THR A 30 -2.65 3.47 19.52
CA THR A 30 -1.60 4.50 19.52
C THR A 30 -1.71 5.48 18.35
N LEU A 31 -2.40 5.09 17.28
CA LEU A 31 -2.62 5.93 16.11
C LEU A 31 -3.76 6.93 16.31
N ILE A 32 -4.71 6.63 17.19
CA ILE A 32 -5.86 7.51 17.46
C ILE A 32 -5.36 8.84 18.05
N GLY A 33 -5.86 9.95 17.52
CA GLY A 33 -5.46 11.29 17.93
C GLY A 33 -4.18 11.81 17.27
N GLN A 34 -3.47 10.97 16.49
CA GLN A 34 -2.31 11.42 15.73
C GLN A 34 -2.74 12.22 14.50
N SER A 35 -1.94 13.22 14.12
CA SER A 35 -2.14 13.96 12.88
C SER A 35 -1.74 13.12 11.67
N PHE A 36 -2.56 13.14 10.63
CA PHE A 36 -2.25 12.49 9.35
C PHE A 36 -2.58 13.39 8.17
N PHE A 37 -1.94 13.13 7.03
CA PHE A 37 -2.22 13.84 5.78
C PHE A 37 -2.92 12.94 4.77
N TYR A 38 -3.87 13.49 4.02
CA TYR A 38 -4.53 12.81 2.91
C TYR A 38 -4.64 13.76 1.72
N TYR A 39 -4.73 13.20 0.52
CA TYR A 39 -4.95 14.00 -0.69
C TYR A 39 -6.45 14.24 -0.88
N ASP A 40 -6.86 15.49 -0.86
CA ASP A 40 -8.22 15.91 -1.19
C ASP A 40 -8.30 16.13 -2.71
N TYR A 41 -9.09 15.30 -3.40
CA TYR A 41 -9.22 15.34 -4.85
C TYR A 41 -10.05 16.52 -5.36
N GLU A 42 -10.95 17.08 -4.55
CA GLU A 42 -11.76 18.24 -4.92
C GLU A 42 -10.90 19.51 -4.87
N GLN A 43 -10.08 19.63 -3.83
CA GLN A 43 -9.17 20.74 -3.60
C GLN A 43 -7.81 20.56 -4.30
N GLN A 44 -7.53 19.37 -4.84
CA GLN A 44 -6.28 18.98 -5.48
C GLN A 44 -5.05 19.28 -4.61
N ASN A 45 -5.15 19.02 -3.31
CA ASN A 45 -4.09 19.34 -2.36
C ASN A 45 -4.05 18.35 -1.19
N PHE A 46 -2.91 18.29 -0.50
CA PHE A 46 -2.80 17.56 0.76
C PHE A 46 -3.36 18.38 1.91
N LEU A 47 -4.26 17.77 2.68
CA LEU A 47 -4.84 18.33 3.90
C LEU A 47 -4.42 17.49 5.10
N SER A 48 -4.35 18.13 6.27
CA SER A 48 -4.12 17.45 7.54
C SER A 48 -5.43 17.23 8.28
N SER A 49 -5.58 16.06 8.89
CA SER A 49 -6.66 15.74 9.83
C SER A 49 -6.08 14.97 11.03
N VAL A 50 -6.97 14.47 11.89
CA VAL A 50 -6.64 13.67 13.08
C VAL A 50 -7.30 12.31 12.94
N ILE A 51 -6.54 11.24 13.20
CA ILE A 51 -7.04 9.87 13.10
C ILE A 51 -8.07 9.63 14.21
N SER A 52 -9.32 9.34 13.82
CA SER A 52 -10.39 8.96 14.73
C SER A 52 -10.49 7.45 14.92
N LYS A 53 -11.33 7.02 15.86
CA LYS A 53 -11.68 5.59 16.03
C LYS A 53 -12.35 5.01 14.78
N ASP A 54 -13.22 5.80 14.15
CA ASP A 54 -13.93 5.36 12.94
C ASP A 54 -12.96 5.21 11.77
N ASP A 55 -11.93 6.07 11.67
CA ASP A 55 -10.89 5.95 10.65
C ASP A 55 -10.11 4.64 10.75
N ILE A 56 -9.82 4.17 11.97
CA ILE A 56 -9.19 2.86 12.21
C ILE A 56 -10.11 1.73 11.74
N LEU A 57 -11.39 1.79 12.11
CA LEU A 57 -12.40 0.81 11.69
C LEU A 57 -12.51 0.74 10.15
N PHE A 58 -12.61 1.90 9.50
CA PHE A 58 -12.70 1.99 8.04
C PHE A 58 -11.43 1.54 7.34
N ALA A 59 -10.25 1.83 7.91
CA ALA A 59 -8.99 1.36 7.36
C ALA A 59 -8.94 -0.18 7.30
N GLN A 60 -9.39 -0.85 8.37
CA GLN A 60 -9.44 -2.32 8.42
C GLN A 60 -10.44 -2.92 7.42
N GLN A 61 -11.52 -2.21 7.12
CA GLN A 61 -12.55 -2.61 6.16
C GLN A 61 -12.19 -2.31 4.69
N THR A 62 -11.11 -1.57 4.43
CA THR A 62 -10.67 -1.22 3.07
C THR A 62 -10.35 -2.48 2.27
N LEU A 63 -10.89 -2.57 1.06
CA LEU A 63 -10.64 -3.68 0.14
C LEU A 63 -9.29 -3.48 -0.56
N GLY A 64 -8.53 -4.58 -0.69
CA GLY A 64 -7.24 -4.58 -1.37
C GLY A 64 -6.37 -5.76 -0.93
N THR A 65 -5.16 -5.83 -1.45
CA THR A 65 -4.19 -6.84 -1.02
C THR A 65 -3.84 -6.62 0.45
N LYS A 66 -3.93 -7.70 1.23
CA LYS A 66 -3.69 -7.68 2.67
C LYS A 66 -2.51 -8.56 3.06
N PHE A 67 -1.70 -8.07 3.99
CA PHE A 67 -0.72 -8.86 4.72
C PHE A 67 -1.43 -9.89 5.62
N PHE A 68 -0.84 -11.07 5.76
CA PHE A 68 -1.28 -12.05 6.75
C PHE A 68 -1.08 -11.55 8.18
N ASN A 69 -1.82 -12.13 9.11
CA ASN A 69 -1.77 -11.77 10.52
C ASN A 69 -0.49 -12.30 11.17
N ASN A 70 0.09 -11.52 12.09
CA ASN A 70 1.19 -11.95 12.96
C ASN A 70 2.42 -12.51 12.23
N ILE A 71 2.75 -11.97 11.06
CA ILE A 71 3.99 -12.33 10.38
C ILE A 71 5.17 -11.79 11.20
N GLU A 72 6.02 -12.70 11.68
CA GLU A 72 7.10 -12.36 12.61
C GLU A 72 8.07 -11.34 12.00
N GLY A 73 8.18 -10.17 12.64
CA GLY A 73 9.00 -9.03 12.21
C GLY A 73 8.25 -7.97 11.39
N ILE A 74 7.00 -8.21 10.98
CA ILE A 74 6.12 -7.22 10.33
C ILE A 74 4.71 -7.28 10.91
N GLU A 75 4.57 -7.45 12.22
CA GLU A 75 3.27 -7.63 12.89
C GLU A 75 2.38 -6.37 12.83
N ASN A 76 2.95 -5.21 12.52
CA ASN A 76 2.23 -3.95 12.38
C ASN A 76 2.90 -3.03 11.32
N PRO A 77 2.19 -1.98 10.86
CA PRO A 77 2.71 -1.01 9.90
C PRO A 77 4.07 -0.40 10.25
N GLN A 78 4.30 -0.03 11.51
CA GLN A 78 5.56 0.57 11.96
C GLN A 78 6.75 -0.35 11.66
N LYS A 79 6.67 -1.64 12.05
CA LYS A 79 7.74 -2.61 11.80
C LYS A 79 7.99 -2.85 10.32
N LEU A 80 6.93 -2.91 9.52
CA LEU A 80 7.08 -2.99 8.06
C LEU A 80 7.82 -1.77 7.50
N LEU A 81 7.49 -0.56 7.96
CA LEU A 81 8.15 0.68 7.53
C LEU A 81 9.64 0.71 7.90
N GLU A 82 10.04 0.18 9.06
CA GLU A 82 11.44 0.07 9.45
C GLU A 82 12.23 -0.83 8.49
N ILE A 83 11.63 -1.95 8.06
CA ILE A 83 12.23 -2.84 7.06
C ILE A 83 12.31 -2.14 5.70
N ILE A 84 11.23 -1.47 5.27
CA ILE A 84 11.20 -0.72 4.02
C ILE A 84 12.28 0.36 4.01
N GLN A 85 12.43 1.11 5.11
CA GLN A 85 13.46 2.13 5.25
C GLN A 85 14.86 1.54 5.02
N LYS A 86 15.16 0.42 5.69
CA LYS A 86 16.44 -0.27 5.53
C LYS A 86 16.66 -0.72 4.09
N GLN A 87 15.67 -1.40 3.49
CA GLN A 87 15.75 -1.87 2.10
C GLN A 87 15.93 -0.71 1.11
N PHE A 88 15.20 0.37 1.29
CA PHE A 88 15.29 1.57 0.46
C PHE A 88 16.71 2.15 0.49
N LEU A 89 17.25 2.38 1.69
CA LEU A 89 18.60 2.96 1.85
C LEU A 89 19.69 2.04 1.28
N GLU A 90 19.62 0.74 1.55
CA GLU A 90 20.59 -0.24 1.03
C GLU A 90 20.55 -0.33 -0.50
N LYS A 91 19.36 -0.41 -1.10
CA LYS A 91 19.18 -0.48 -2.55
C LYS A 91 19.59 0.80 -3.26
N LEU A 92 19.29 1.95 -2.66
CA LEU A 92 19.71 3.26 -3.19
C LEU A 92 21.24 3.39 -3.18
N GLN A 93 21.90 2.99 -2.08
CA GLN A 93 23.36 3.00 -1.97
C GLN A 93 24.02 2.07 -3.00
N ARG A 94 23.40 0.91 -3.28
CA ARG A 94 23.84 -0.04 -4.30
C ARG A 94 23.47 0.36 -5.73
N LYS A 95 22.71 1.45 -5.90
CA LYS A 95 22.17 1.91 -7.20
C LYS A 95 21.30 0.86 -7.90
N GLU A 96 20.64 0.00 -7.13
CA GLU A 96 19.67 -0.99 -7.65
C GLU A 96 18.33 -0.34 -8.00
N ILE A 97 18.04 0.81 -7.40
CA ILE A 97 16.82 1.59 -7.58
C ILE A 97 17.20 3.04 -7.86
N ALA A 98 16.34 3.77 -8.58
CA ALA A 98 16.54 5.18 -8.89
C ALA A 98 15.21 5.93 -8.76
N TRP A 99 15.30 7.22 -8.45
CA TRP A 99 14.14 8.10 -8.49
C TRP A 99 13.74 8.39 -9.94
N GLU A 100 12.48 8.20 -10.24
CA GLU A 100 11.83 8.56 -11.48
C GLU A 100 11.02 9.85 -11.28
N ASN A 101 11.07 10.76 -12.25
CA ASN A 101 10.28 11.99 -12.18
C ASN A 101 8.93 11.77 -12.86
N ILE A 102 7.85 11.93 -12.11
CA ILE A 102 6.46 11.83 -12.60
C ILE A 102 5.77 13.17 -12.34
N GLY A 103 5.77 14.03 -13.37
CA GLY A 103 5.26 15.40 -13.24
C GLY A 103 6.06 16.19 -12.21
N GLU A 104 5.38 16.65 -11.14
CA GLU A 104 6.03 17.38 -10.05
C GLU A 104 6.54 16.49 -8.91
N ASN A 105 6.22 15.20 -8.96
CA ASN A 105 6.60 14.22 -7.95
C ASN A 105 7.81 13.41 -8.39
N GLN A 106 8.49 12.81 -7.42
CA GLN A 106 9.48 11.76 -7.67
C GLN A 106 8.97 10.46 -7.06
N VAL A 107 9.12 9.37 -7.79
CA VAL A 107 8.68 8.05 -7.38
C VAL A 107 9.84 7.09 -7.47
N VAL A 108 9.92 6.17 -6.52
CA VAL A 108 10.82 5.02 -6.60
C VAL A 108 10.03 3.79 -6.20
N THR A 109 10.13 2.77 -7.02
CA THR A 109 9.46 1.48 -6.81
C THR A 109 10.51 0.40 -6.66
N PHE A 110 10.23 -0.58 -5.81
CA PHE A 110 11.06 -1.77 -5.70
C PHE A 110 10.31 -2.92 -5.06
N THR A 111 10.83 -4.11 -5.24
CA THR A 111 10.39 -5.31 -4.54
C THR A 111 11.52 -5.87 -3.68
N PHE A 112 11.15 -6.62 -2.64
CA PHE A 112 12.09 -7.43 -1.88
C PHE A 112 11.40 -8.71 -1.39
N ALA A 113 12.16 -9.80 -1.32
CA ALA A 113 11.69 -11.05 -0.73
C ALA A 113 11.75 -10.97 0.80
N TYR A 114 10.75 -11.55 1.44
CA TYR A 114 10.67 -11.71 2.89
C TYR A 114 10.88 -13.17 3.27
N ARG A 115 11.32 -13.41 4.51
CA ARG A 115 11.63 -14.77 4.99
C ARG A 115 10.40 -15.68 5.15
N TYR A 116 9.20 -15.09 5.22
CA TYR A 116 7.93 -15.80 5.38
C TYR A 116 6.96 -15.37 4.28
N SER A 117 5.96 -16.20 4.05
CA SER A 117 4.76 -15.81 3.30
C SER A 117 4.11 -14.59 3.95
N VAL A 118 3.94 -13.51 3.18
CA VAL A 118 3.46 -12.22 3.68
C VAL A 118 2.01 -11.96 3.32
N GLY A 119 1.45 -12.68 2.36
CA GLY A 119 0.08 -12.51 1.93
C GLY A 119 -0.23 -13.35 0.70
N LYS A 120 -1.32 -13.01 0.02
CA LYS A 120 -1.70 -13.65 -1.24
C LYS A 120 -1.38 -12.75 -2.43
N GLN A 121 -1.13 -13.38 -3.56
CA GLN A 121 -1.07 -12.76 -4.88
C GLN A 121 -2.47 -12.31 -5.31
N ASN A 122 -2.96 -11.24 -4.68
CA ASN A 122 -4.29 -10.71 -4.92
C ASN A 122 -4.26 -9.58 -5.96
N VAL A 123 -3.28 -9.58 -6.86
CA VAL A 123 -3.17 -8.59 -7.94
C VAL A 123 -2.86 -9.33 -9.24
N ARG A 124 -3.65 -9.14 -10.30
CA ARG A 124 -3.29 -9.60 -11.64
C ARG A 124 -3.67 -8.54 -12.67
N GLY A 125 -2.90 -8.49 -13.75
CA GLY A 125 -3.28 -7.70 -14.92
C GLY A 125 -4.58 -8.24 -15.55
N LEU A 126 -5.49 -7.36 -15.95
CA LEU A 126 -6.76 -7.69 -16.58
C LEU A 126 -6.54 -8.48 -17.87
N LYS A 127 -5.52 -8.15 -18.67
CA LYS A 127 -5.16 -8.90 -19.88
C LYS A 127 -4.76 -10.34 -19.55
N SER A 128 -4.12 -10.57 -18.40
CA SER A 128 -3.73 -11.90 -17.93
C SER A 128 -4.91 -12.82 -17.54
N LEU A 129 -6.11 -12.25 -17.39
CA LEU A 129 -7.32 -13.01 -17.08
C LEU A 129 -7.87 -13.70 -18.34
N SER A 130 -8.31 -14.95 -18.17
CA SER A 130 -9.07 -15.66 -19.19
C SER A 130 -10.41 -14.95 -19.47
N GLN A 131 -11.01 -15.20 -20.64
CA GLN A 131 -12.33 -14.63 -20.98
C GLN A 131 -13.44 -15.02 -19.98
N LYS A 132 -13.31 -16.16 -19.30
CA LYS A 132 -14.24 -16.58 -18.24
C LYS A 132 -14.05 -15.77 -16.97
N GLU A 133 -12.80 -15.50 -16.59
CA GLU A 133 -12.47 -14.66 -15.43
C GLU A 133 -12.90 -13.20 -15.67
N LYS A 134 -12.61 -12.63 -16.84
CA LYS A 134 -13.01 -11.26 -17.21
C LYS A 134 -14.51 -10.99 -17.04
N LYS A 135 -15.38 -11.97 -17.33
CA LYS A 135 -16.84 -11.85 -17.14
C LYS A 135 -17.28 -11.70 -15.68
N ASN A 136 -16.41 -12.05 -14.74
CA ASN A 136 -16.69 -11.98 -13.31
C ASN A 136 -16.06 -10.75 -12.63
N VAL A 137 -15.33 -9.90 -13.37
CA VAL A 137 -14.75 -8.67 -12.86
C VAL A 137 -15.84 -7.61 -12.73
N GLN A 138 -16.07 -7.10 -11.53
CA GLN A 138 -16.97 -5.99 -11.25
C GLN A 138 -16.19 -4.75 -10.78
N GLN A 139 -16.67 -3.56 -11.10
CA GLN A 139 -16.13 -2.31 -10.53
C GLN A 139 -16.79 -2.03 -9.18
N VAL A 140 -15.99 -1.75 -8.14
CA VAL A 140 -16.49 -1.38 -6.81
C VAL A 140 -15.67 -0.22 -6.24
N PHE A 141 -16.13 0.38 -5.14
CA PHE A 141 -15.32 1.36 -4.43
C PHE A 141 -14.24 0.67 -3.59
N ARG A 142 -13.02 1.20 -3.59
CA ARG A 142 -11.87 0.65 -2.84
C ARG A 142 -12.11 0.70 -1.33
N SER A 143 -12.74 1.77 -0.87
CA SER A 143 -13.12 1.96 0.53
C SER A 143 -14.50 2.62 0.62
N HIS A 144 -15.03 2.66 1.83
CA HIS A 144 -16.25 3.41 2.15
C HIS A 144 -15.99 4.92 2.32
N CYS A 145 -14.75 5.41 2.14
CA CYS A 145 -14.41 6.82 2.23
C CYS A 145 -14.87 7.59 0.98
N LEU A 146 -15.58 8.70 1.19
CA LEU A 146 -15.96 9.63 0.13
C LEU A 146 -14.69 10.24 -0.50
N GLY A 147 -14.53 10.11 -1.83
CA GLY A 147 -13.43 10.73 -2.59
C GLY A 147 -12.40 9.76 -3.18
N GLU A 148 -12.35 8.50 -2.75
CA GLU A 148 -11.52 7.48 -3.41
C GLU A 148 -12.22 7.02 -4.71
N LYS A 149 -11.68 7.44 -5.87
CA LYS A 149 -12.20 7.06 -7.18
C LYS A 149 -12.30 5.54 -7.33
N ASN A 150 -13.29 5.10 -8.10
CA ASN A 150 -13.55 3.71 -8.49
C ASN A 150 -12.25 2.97 -8.81
N ILE A 151 -11.99 1.85 -8.11
CA ILE A 151 -10.99 0.87 -8.54
C ILE A 151 -11.74 -0.41 -8.93
N LEU A 152 -11.31 -0.99 -10.04
CA LEU A 152 -12.07 -1.89 -10.89
C LEU A 152 -12.30 -3.31 -10.34
N ILE A 153 -12.77 -3.53 -9.09
CA ILE A 153 -12.48 -4.82 -8.46
C ILE A 153 -13.54 -5.53 -7.60
N LYS A 154 -14.07 -6.61 -8.16
CA LYS A 154 -14.31 -7.88 -7.46
C LYS A 154 -14.37 -9.01 -8.48
N MET A 155 -13.57 -10.06 -8.30
CA MET A 155 -13.83 -11.39 -8.85
C MET A 155 -14.64 -12.18 -7.82
N LEU A 156 -15.66 -12.91 -8.24
CA LEU A 156 -16.51 -13.71 -7.35
C LEU A 156 -15.70 -14.80 -6.60
N PRO A 157 -16.12 -15.22 -5.39
CA PRO A 157 -15.37 -16.12 -4.51
C PRO A 157 -15.03 -17.46 -5.18
N GLY A 158 -13.84 -18.01 -4.87
CA GLY A 158 -13.51 -19.40 -5.20
C GLY A 158 -12.19 -19.62 -5.96
N GLN A 159 -11.43 -18.58 -6.27
CA GLN A 159 -10.05 -18.75 -6.76
C GLN A 159 -9.08 -18.73 -5.58
N ASN A 160 -8.36 -19.84 -5.38
CA ASN A 160 -7.20 -19.87 -4.49
C ASN A 160 -6.07 -19.08 -5.15
N THR A 161 -5.90 -17.82 -4.77
CA THR A 161 -4.70 -17.05 -5.13
C THR A 161 -3.49 -17.63 -4.40
N PRO A 162 -2.34 -17.83 -5.08
CA PRO A 162 -1.13 -18.32 -4.44
C PRO A 162 -0.65 -17.38 -3.34
N GLU A 163 0.05 -17.93 -2.38
CA GLU A 163 0.79 -17.12 -1.40
C GLU A 163 2.02 -16.47 -2.03
N THR A 164 2.48 -15.36 -1.44
CA THR A 164 3.69 -14.64 -1.86
C THR A 164 4.50 -14.24 -0.65
N ASP A 165 5.82 -14.32 -0.78
CA ASP A 165 6.82 -13.81 0.16
C ASP A 165 7.42 -12.49 -0.32
N ILE A 166 6.99 -11.97 -1.49
CA ILE A 166 7.51 -10.73 -2.06
C ILE A 166 6.66 -9.54 -1.59
N ILE A 167 7.32 -8.48 -1.16
CA ILE A 167 6.70 -7.20 -0.84
C ILE A 167 7.06 -6.20 -1.94
N TYR A 168 6.05 -5.54 -2.49
CA TYR A 168 6.22 -4.38 -3.35
C TYR A 168 6.14 -3.11 -2.51
N VAL A 169 6.96 -2.13 -2.87
CA VAL A 169 7.01 -0.82 -2.23
C VAL A 169 7.01 0.24 -3.32
N GLU A 170 6.18 1.26 -3.13
CA GLU A 170 6.25 2.53 -3.83
C GLU A 170 6.47 3.64 -2.81
N ILE A 171 7.50 4.46 -3.06
CA ILE A 171 7.80 5.63 -2.26
C ILE A 171 7.63 6.86 -3.15
N ASN A 172 6.74 7.75 -2.72
CA ASN A 172 6.46 9.00 -3.40
C ASN A 172 7.05 10.16 -2.59
N ARG A 173 7.80 11.01 -3.29
CA ARG A 173 8.24 12.31 -2.81
C ARG A 173 7.48 13.39 -3.56
N THR A 174 6.70 14.17 -2.80
CA THR A 174 6.00 15.35 -3.31
C THR A 174 6.63 16.63 -2.76
N LYS A 175 6.51 17.73 -3.48
CA LYS A 175 6.97 19.06 -3.02
C LYS A 175 6.12 19.61 -1.87
N ASN A 176 4.88 19.15 -1.74
CA ASN A 176 3.90 19.69 -0.79
C ASN A 176 4.06 19.13 0.63
N LEU A 177 4.93 18.14 0.83
CA LEU A 177 5.13 17.50 2.13
C LEU A 177 6.62 17.33 2.45
N SER A 178 6.92 17.37 3.73
CA SER A 178 8.27 17.21 4.27
C SER A 178 8.65 15.75 4.53
N PHE A 179 7.84 14.78 4.08
CA PHE A 179 8.05 13.35 4.27
C PHE A 179 7.67 12.58 3.00
N TYR A 180 8.09 11.32 2.92
CA TYR A 180 7.70 10.43 1.84
C TYR A 180 6.37 9.73 2.13
N PHE A 181 5.49 9.66 1.14
CA PHE A 181 4.35 8.74 1.17
C PHE A 181 4.79 7.36 0.75
N ILE A 182 4.41 6.35 1.54
CA ILE A 182 4.84 4.98 1.32
C ILE A 182 3.62 4.08 1.20
N THR A 183 3.55 3.37 0.09
CA THR A 183 2.58 2.29 -0.12
C THR A 183 3.34 0.98 -0.21
N ALA A 184 2.84 -0.06 0.44
CA ALA A 184 3.38 -1.41 0.33
C ALA A 184 2.28 -2.46 0.41
N PHE A 185 2.46 -3.54 -0.33
CA PHE A 185 1.53 -4.67 -0.34
C PHE A 185 2.24 -5.96 -0.79
N PRO A 186 1.70 -7.14 -0.43
CA PRO A 186 2.14 -8.43 -0.98
C PRO A 186 2.10 -8.39 -2.52
N PHE A 187 3.25 -8.60 -3.15
CA PHE A 187 3.40 -8.46 -4.59
C PHE A 187 2.95 -9.71 -5.34
N SER A 188 2.38 -9.46 -6.51
CA SER A 188 2.12 -10.45 -7.54
C SER A 188 2.68 -9.88 -8.84
N ASP A 189 3.24 -10.73 -9.69
CA ASP A 189 3.74 -10.31 -10.99
C ASP A 189 2.57 -9.80 -11.84
N THR A 190 2.40 -8.49 -11.87
CA THR A 190 1.42 -7.82 -12.73
C THR A 190 2.02 -7.82 -14.12
N GLY A 191 1.47 -8.63 -15.02
CA GLY A 191 1.90 -8.67 -16.42
C GLY A 191 1.94 -7.29 -17.10
N GLU A 192 2.64 -7.23 -18.23
CA GLU A 192 2.96 -6.10 -19.13
C GLU A 192 2.47 -4.67 -18.79
N ASP A 193 3.38 -3.71 -18.92
CA ASP A 193 3.13 -2.27 -18.79
C ASP A 193 1.84 -1.80 -19.48
N GLY A 194 1.00 -1.07 -18.73
CA GLY A 194 -0.26 -0.52 -19.21
C GLY A 194 -1.44 -1.49 -19.21
N ASP A 195 -1.35 -2.62 -18.48
CA ASP A 195 -2.51 -3.43 -18.15
C ASP A 195 -3.33 -2.82 -16.99
N GLU A 196 -4.66 -2.95 -17.06
CA GLU A 196 -5.52 -2.59 -15.93
C GLU A 196 -5.36 -3.61 -14.81
N ILE A 197 -5.26 -3.18 -13.56
CA ILE A 197 -5.02 -4.09 -12.44
C ILE A 197 -6.34 -4.54 -11.83
N VAL A 198 -6.46 -5.86 -11.60
CA VAL A 198 -7.56 -6.50 -10.88
C VAL A 198 -7.04 -7.02 -9.53
N PHE A 199 -7.63 -6.56 -8.42
CA PHE A 199 -7.41 -7.14 -7.08
C PHE A 199 -8.33 -8.38 -6.90
N PHE A 200 -7.96 -9.30 -6.02
CA PHE A 200 -8.76 -10.47 -5.66
C PHE A 200 -9.20 -10.42 -4.20
#